data_AF-A0A090Y9H4-F1
#
_entry.id   AF-A0A090Y9H4-F1
#
_cell.length_a   1.000
_cell.length_b   1.000
_cell.length_c   1.000
_cell.angle_alpha   90.00
_cell.angle_beta   90.00
_cell.angle_gamma   90.00
#
_symmetry.space_group_name_H-M   'P 1'
#
loop_
_entity.id
_entity.type
_entity.pdbx_description
1 polymer ?
#
loop_
_entity_poly.entity_id
_entity_poly.type
_entity_poly.pdbx_seq_one_letter_code
_entity_poly.pdbx_strand_id
1 'polypeptide(L)'
;MDHVNEEEINGQLHELYEYLSELWKEFKDNKKEQWTNLTFELASDGKFNVDYNYRNLENDDSYEQRVIWEYEKLGIVPDKNKKRDFKIIEKHKKNTSEL
;
A
#
# COMPACT_ATOMS: atom_id res chain seq x y z
N MET A 1 18.16 -9.65 -18.41
CA MET A 1 17.79 -9.04 -17.11
C MET A 1 17.69 -10.22 -16.14
N ASP A 2 18.81 -10.95 -15.95
CA ASP A 2 18.77 -12.41 -15.68
C ASP A 2 19.45 -12.78 -14.35
N HIS A 3 19.45 -11.88 -13.35
CA HIS A 3 20.18 -12.09 -12.10
C HIS A 3 19.35 -11.82 -10.84
N VAL A 4 18.02 -11.92 -10.94
CA VAL A 4 17.15 -11.81 -9.77
C VAL A 4 16.75 -13.22 -9.36
N ASN A 5 17.21 -13.66 -8.18
CA ASN A 5 16.78 -14.91 -7.59
C ASN A 5 15.39 -14.72 -6.97
N GLU A 6 14.38 -15.32 -7.60
CA GLU A 6 12.99 -15.22 -7.15
C GLU A 6 12.80 -15.78 -5.73
N GLU A 7 13.52 -16.85 -5.36
CA GLU A 7 13.46 -17.41 -4.00
C GLU A 7 14.00 -16.43 -2.96
N GLU A 8 15.08 -15.71 -3.29
CA GLU A 8 15.65 -14.68 -2.41
C GLU A 8 14.69 -13.53 -2.21
N ILE A 9 14.07 -13.01 -3.28
CA ILE A 9 13.06 -11.94 -3.19
C ILE A 9 11.87 -12.40 -2.35
N ASN A 10 11.36 -13.60 -2.59
CA ASN A 10 10.23 -14.13 -1.84
C ASN A 10 10.58 -14.30 -0.35
N GLY A 11 11.80 -14.73 -0.05
CA GLY A 11 12.31 -14.81 1.33
C GLY A 11 12.37 -13.45 2.01
N GLN A 12 12.91 -12.43 1.33
CA GLN A 12 12.98 -11.06 1.86
C GLN A 12 11.59 -10.44 2.04
N LEU A 13 10.66 -10.70 1.12
CA LEU A 13 9.27 -10.24 1.23
C LEU A 13 8.56 -10.89 2.42
N HIS A 14 8.82 -12.18 2.66
CA HIS A 14 8.29 -12.88 3.83
C HIS A 14 8.87 -12.30 5.13
N GLU A 15 10.18 -12.05 5.18
CA GLU A 15 10.82 -11.44 6.35
C GLU A 15 10.25 -10.05 6.67
N LEU A 16 10.05 -9.20 5.65
CA LEU A 16 9.38 -7.91 5.79
C LEU A 16 7.96 -8.07 6.35
N TYR A 17 7.20 -9.05 5.86
CA TYR A 17 5.85 -9.32 6.36
C TYR A 17 5.86 -9.73 7.84
N GLU A 18 6.81 -10.56 8.28
CA GLU A 18 6.95 -10.93 9.69
C GLU A 18 7.26 -9.71 10.55
N TYR A 19 8.20 -8.85 10.15
CA TYR A 19 8.51 -7.61 10.88
C TYR A 19 7.29 -6.68 11.00
N LEU A 20 6.51 -6.53 9.93
CA LEU A 20 5.28 -5.72 9.97
C LEU A 20 4.21 -6.36 10.86
N SER A 21 4.13 -7.68 10.90
CA SER A 21 3.20 -8.43 11.77
C SER A 21 3.57 -8.31 13.25
N GLU A 22 4.86 -8.38 13.58
CA GLU A 22 5.37 -8.11 14.92
C GLU A 22 5.06 -6.67 15.35
N LEU A 23 5.31 -5.69 14.48
CA LEU A 23 4.98 -4.28 14.73
C LEU A 23 3.47 -4.09 14.97
N TRP A 24 2.62 -4.74 14.17
CA TRP A 24 1.16 -4.72 14.36
C TRP A 24 0.75 -5.26 15.73
N LYS A 25 1.39 -6.37 16.15
CA LYS A 25 1.16 -6.97 17.47
C LYS A 25 1.64 -6.07 18.61
N GLU A 26 2.78 -5.40 18.46
CA GLU A 26 3.27 -4.45 19.47
C GLU A 26 2.29 -3.30 19.70
N PHE A 27 1.60 -2.81 18.67
CA PHE A 27 0.51 -1.83 18.85
C PHE A 27 -0.60 -2.39 19.73
N LYS A 28 -1.05 -3.61 19.43
CA LYS A 28 -2.08 -4.31 20.21
C LYS A 28 -1.67 -4.52 21.66
N ASP A 29 -0.47 -5.02 21.89
CA ASP A 29 0.04 -5.35 23.24
C ASP A 29 0.21 -4.08 24.10
N ASN A 30 0.49 -2.95 23.45
CA ASN A 30 0.51 -1.62 24.07
C ASN A 30 -0.86 -0.91 24.10
N LYS A 31 -1.97 -1.63 23.84
CA LYS A 31 -3.36 -1.11 23.85
C LYS A 31 -3.58 0.06 22.88
N LYS A 32 -2.81 0.12 21.80
CA LYS A 32 -3.04 1.05 20.69
C LYS A 32 -3.98 0.41 19.68
N GLU A 33 -4.76 1.24 19.00
CA GLU A 33 -5.54 0.81 17.85
C GLU A 33 -4.60 0.24 16.79
N GLN A 34 -4.97 -0.91 16.23
CA GLN A 34 -4.18 -1.52 15.18
C GLN A 34 -4.55 -0.95 13.82
N TRP A 35 -3.53 -0.66 13.02
CA TRP A 35 -3.71 -0.21 11.65
C TRP A 35 -4.22 -1.37 10.76
N THR A 36 -4.93 -1.02 9.69
CA THR A 36 -5.44 -1.97 8.68
C THR A 36 -4.52 -2.07 7.47
N ASN A 37 -3.81 -0.99 7.17
CA ASN A 37 -2.80 -0.91 6.11
C ASN A 37 -1.77 0.17 6.47
N LEU A 38 -0.62 0.15 5.81
CA LEU A 38 0.43 1.16 5.95
C LEU A 38 1.12 1.42 4.61
N THR A 39 1.74 2.59 4.50
CA THR A 39 2.71 2.91 3.45
C THR A 39 4.09 3.09 4.09
N PHE A 40 5.07 2.31 3.62
CA PHE A 40 6.47 2.39 4.04
C PHE A 40 7.29 3.06 2.94
N GLU A 41 7.92 4.18 3.25
CA GLU A 41 8.78 4.93 2.33
C GLU A 41 10.21 4.92 2.86
N LEU A 42 11.16 4.47 2.05
CA LEU A 42 12.58 4.40 2.39
C LEU A 42 13.41 5.20 1.38
N ALA A 43 14.10 6.22 1.86
CA ALA A 43 15.05 6.99 1.07
C ALA A 43 16.42 6.31 1.02
N SER A 44 17.20 6.61 -0.01
CA SER A 44 18.53 6.02 -0.21
C SER A 44 19.56 6.42 0.85
N ASP A 45 19.29 7.48 1.62
CA ASP A 45 20.10 7.89 2.78
C ASP A 45 19.73 7.12 4.07
N GLY A 46 18.82 6.16 3.97
CA GLY A 46 18.36 5.33 5.08
C GLY A 46 17.26 5.98 5.93
N LYS A 47 16.85 7.22 5.63
CA LYS A 47 15.67 7.80 6.27
C LYS A 47 14.42 7.08 5.78
N PHE A 48 13.49 6.82 6.68
CA PHE A 48 12.23 6.21 6.34
C PHE A 48 11.05 6.89 7.03
N ASN A 49 9.87 6.70 6.46
CA ASN A 49 8.60 7.09 7.04
C ASN A 49 7.61 5.92 6.98
N VAL A 50 6.73 5.84 7.98
CA VAL A 50 5.62 4.88 8.01
C VAL A 50 4.33 5.66 8.21
N ASP A 51 3.47 5.60 7.21
CA ASP A 51 2.13 6.20 7.22
C ASP A 51 1.10 5.09 7.52
N TYR A 52 0.53 5.11 8.72
CA TYR A 52 -0.45 4.12 9.19
C TYR A 52 -1.88 4.56 8.87
N ASN A 53 -2.70 3.62 8.38
CA ASN A 53 -4.09 3.87 8.05
C ASN A 53 -5.01 2.90 8.81
N TYR A 54 -6.16 3.41 9.23
CA TYR A 54 -7.13 2.73 10.09
C TYR A 54 -8.48 2.51 9.40
N ARG A 55 -8.59 2.87 8.12
CA ARG A 55 -9.82 2.67 7.33
C ARG A 55 -10.14 1.18 7.23
N ASN A 56 -11.40 0.82 7.47
CA ASN A 56 -11.85 -0.56 7.29
C ASN A 56 -11.73 -0.97 5.80
N LEU A 57 -11.07 -2.10 5.54
CA LEU A 57 -10.83 -2.65 4.20
C LEU A 57 -11.63 -3.94 3.94
N GLU A 58 -12.49 -4.40 4.86
CA GLU A 58 -13.16 -5.71 4.78
C GLU A 58 -13.96 -5.94 3.49
N ASN A 59 -14.50 -4.87 2.90
CA ASN A 59 -15.27 -4.92 1.65
C ASN A 59 -14.57 -4.26 0.46
N ASP A 60 -13.29 -3.92 0.62
CA ASP A 60 -12.56 -3.17 -0.40
C ASP A 60 -11.90 -4.12 -1.41
N ASP A 61 -11.97 -3.73 -2.69
CA ASP A 61 -11.24 -4.41 -3.75
C ASP A 61 -9.77 -4.01 -3.70
N SER A 62 -8.89 -4.97 -3.37
CA SER A 62 -7.45 -4.76 -3.25
C SER A 62 -6.80 -4.26 -4.55
N TYR A 63 -7.37 -4.59 -5.70
CA TYR A 63 -6.91 -4.06 -6.99
C TYR A 63 -7.27 -2.58 -7.13
N GLU A 64 -8.49 -2.18 -6.77
CA GLU A 64 -8.88 -0.76 -6.78
C GLU A 64 -8.02 0.06 -5.83
N GLN A 65 -7.76 -0.47 -4.62
CA GLN A 65 -6.88 0.16 -3.64
C GLN A 65 -5.48 0.42 -4.20
N ARG A 66 -4.90 -0.59 -4.84
CA ARG A 66 -3.57 -0.45 -5.45
C ARG A 66 -3.54 0.64 -6.52
N VAL A 67 -4.53 0.65 -7.42
CA VAL A 67 -4.61 1.65 -8.50
C VAL A 67 -4.73 3.07 -7.92
N ILE A 68 -5.57 3.25 -6.89
CA ILE A 68 -5.72 4.54 -6.20
C ILE A 68 -4.41 4.94 -5.53
N TRP A 69 -3.76 4.02 -4.81
CA TRP A 69 -2.49 4.28 -4.13
C TRP A 69 -1.37 4.68 -5.11
N GLU A 70 -1.22 3.97 -6.24
CA GLU A 70 -0.24 4.31 -7.29
C GLU A 70 -0.49 5.71 -7.86
N TYR A 71 -1.77 6.09 -8.03
CA TYR A 71 -2.15 7.43 -8.46
C TYR A 71 -1.82 8.51 -7.43
N GLU A 72 -2.18 8.32 -6.17
CA GLU A 72 -2.00 9.32 -5.11
C GLU A 72 -0.56 9.47 -4.65
N LYS A 73 0.15 8.35 -4.44
CA LYS A 73 1.50 8.35 -3.85
C LYS A 73 2.60 8.46 -4.89
N LEU A 74 2.40 7.90 -6.08
CA LEU A 74 3.42 7.89 -7.15
C LEU A 74 3.09 8.84 -8.32
N GLY A 75 1.89 9.44 -8.35
CA GLY A 75 1.45 10.28 -9.46
C GLY A 75 1.24 9.51 -10.76
N ILE A 76 1.09 8.18 -10.70
CA ILE A 76 0.96 7.32 -11.89
C ILE A 76 -0.48 7.43 -12.42
N VAL A 77 -0.61 7.95 -13.64
CA VAL A 77 -1.90 8.04 -14.33
C VAL A 77 -2.12 6.76 -15.15
N PRO A 78 -3.29 6.10 -15.03
CA PRO A 78 -3.59 4.92 -15.82
C PRO A 78 -3.52 5.16 -17.33
N ASP A 79 -3.02 4.17 -18.06
CA ASP A 79 -3.10 4.15 -19.53
C ASP A 79 -4.57 4.18 -19.97
N LYS A 80 -4.89 4.98 -20.99
CA LYS A 80 -6.23 5.08 -21.61
C LYS A 80 -6.77 3.72 -22.09
N ASN A 81 -5.88 2.77 -22.41
CA ASN A 81 -6.25 1.43 -22.81
C ASN A 81 -6.70 0.56 -21.61
N LYS A 82 -6.28 0.88 -20.38
CA LYS A 82 -6.70 0.22 -19.14
C LYS A 82 -8.02 0.82 -18.64
N LYS A 83 -9.12 0.46 -19.30
CA LYS A 83 -10.46 1.00 -19.04
C LYS A 83 -10.92 0.83 -17.58
N ARG A 84 -10.53 -0.24 -16.89
CA ARG A 84 -10.89 -0.46 -15.47
C ARG A 84 -10.21 0.57 -14.58
N ASP A 85 -8.89 0.68 -14.68
CA ASP A 85 -8.07 1.61 -13.89
C ASP A 85 -8.52 3.06 -14.08
N PHE A 86 -8.82 3.45 -15.32
CA PHE A 86 -9.36 4.78 -15.60
C PHE A 86 -10.69 5.03 -14.86
N LYS A 87 -11.62 4.06 -14.88
CA LYS A 87 -12.89 4.16 -14.15
C LYS A 87 -12.70 4.25 -12.64
N ILE A 88 -11.74 3.49 -12.09
CA ILE A 88 -11.40 3.53 -10.67
C ILE A 88 -10.96 4.93 -10.27
N ILE A 89 -10.00 5.52 -11.01
CA ILE A 89 -9.49 6.86 -10.71
C ILE A 89 -10.56 7.95 -10.91
N GLU A 90 -11.40 7.86 -11.94
CA GLU A 90 -12.48 8.85 -12.14
C GLU A 90 -13.55 8.77 -11.04
N LYS A 91 -13.87 7.57 -10.55
CA LYS A 91 -14.76 7.39 -9.38
C LYS A 91 -14.13 7.97 -8.12
N HIS A 92 -12.84 7.68 -7.90
CA HIS A 92 -12.07 8.20 -6.76
C HIS A 92 -12.07 9.73 -6.73
N LYS A 93 -11.70 10.38 -7.84
CA LYS A 93 -11.69 11.85 -7.95
C LYS A 93 -13.03 12.50 -7.61
N LYS A 94 -14.14 11.92 -8.09
CA LYS A 94 -15.50 12.43 -7.81
C LYS A 94 -15.80 12.40 -6.32
N ASN A 95 -15.53 11.27 -5.67
CA ASN A 95 -15.74 11.11 -4.23
C ASN A 95 -14.88 12.09 -3.41
N THR A 96 -13.66 12.39 -3.85
CA THR A 96 -12.78 13.37 -3.18
C THR A 96 -13.22 14.82 -3.41
N SER A 97 -13.82 15.14 -4.55
CA SER A 97 -14.31 16.50 -4.87
C SER A 97 -15.66 16.87 -4.25
N GLU A 98 -16.36 15.90 -3.66
CA GLU A 98 -17.63 16.11 -2.94
C GLU A 98 -17.44 16.32 -1.43
N LEU A 99 -16.19 16.38 -0.95
CA LEU A 99 -15.76 16.71 0.42
C LEU A 99 -15.15 18.12 0.48
#